data_AF-A0A383F6R7-F1
#
_entry.id   AF-A0A383F6R7-F1
#
_cell.length_a   1.000
_cell.length_b   1.000
_cell.length_c   1.000
_cell.angle_alpha   90.00
_cell.angle_beta   90.00
_cell.angle_gamma   90.00
#
_symmetry.space_group_name_H-M   'P 1'
#
loop_
_entity.id
_entity.type
_entity.pdbx_description
1 polymer ?
#
loop_
_entity_poly.entity_id
_entity_poly.type
_entity_poly.pdbx_seq_one_letter_code
_entity_poly.pdbx_strand_id
1 'polypeptide(L)'
;MGKPFKPNPDKPWCHRCLDHTPYYKKVIRWARSTNSPGGSKTVWLCKVCDKDVRIPNKEKAASWLLNIMVILLLLTLAGGYYLADRYLQEDREQILFASRIVICIILAPLLYFYCSHLRFMTRWKRWAEKHKSED
;
A
#
# COMPACT_ATOMS: atom_id res chain seq x y z
N MET A 1 0.01 36.03 6.69
CA MET A 1 -1.15 35.15 6.41
C MET A 1 -0.82 34.39 5.14
N GLY A 2 -0.52 33.08 5.25
CA GLY A 2 -0.14 32.25 4.10
C GLY A 2 -1.36 31.97 3.21
N LYS A 3 -1.17 31.99 1.89
CA LYS A 3 -2.22 31.68 0.91
C LYS A 3 -2.92 30.35 1.25
N PRO A 4 -4.23 30.21 1.01
CA PRO A 4 -4.94 28.95 1.23
C PRO A 4 -4.23 27.83 0.46
N PHE A 5 -3.91 26.74 1.17
CA PHE A 5 -3.14 25.64 0.62
C PHE A 5 -3.97 24.86 -0.40
N LYS A 6 -3.82 25.18 -1.69
CA LYS A 6 -4.50 24.48 -2.78
C LYS A 6 -4.06 23.00 -2.82
N PRO A 7 -4.99 22.04 -2.86
CA PRO A 7 -4.67 20.62 -2.96
C PRO A 7 -3.79 20.31 -4.19
N ASN A 8 -2.59 19.80 -3.95
CA ASN A 8 -1.69 19.30 -5.01
C ASN A 8 -1.37 17.81 -4.79
N PRO A 9 -1.75 16.91 -5.73
CA PRO A 9 -1.54 15.46 -5.59
C PRO A 9 -0.09 15.01 -5.83
N ASP A 10 0.78 15.87 -6.38
CA ASP A 10 2.18 15.58 -6.65
C ASP A 10 3.12 15.92 -5.48
N LYS A 11 2.59 16.59 -4.46
CA LYS A 11 3.34 16.96 -3.26
C LYS A 11 3.08 15.99 -2.10
N PRO A 12 4.06 15.77 -1.21
CA PRO A 12 3.86 14.96 -0.01
C PRO A 12 2.76 15.54 0.88
N TRP A 13 1.89 14.66 1.39
CA TRP A 13 0.81 15.02 2.28
C TRP A 13 0.82 14.16 3.56
N CYS A 14 0.51 14.79 4.70
CA CYS A 14 0.49 14.14 5.99
C CYS A 14 -0.95 13.75 6.39
N HIS A 15 -1.22 12.44 6.46
CA HIS A 15 -2.53 11.92 6.85
C HIS A 15 -2.90 12.12 8.32
N ARG A 16 -1.94 12.53 9.17
CA ARG A 16 -2.18 12.86 10.59
C ARG A 16 -2.53 14.33 10.78
N CYS A 17 -1.71 15.22 10.19
CA CYS A 17 -1.93 16.66 10.31
C CYS A 17 -3.03 17.17 9.36
N LEU A 18 -3.38 16.39 8.33
CA LEU A 18 -4.36 16.76 7.31
C LEU A 18 -4.06 18.12 6.67
N ASP A 19 -2.78 18.39 6.37
CA ASP A 19 -2.34 19.66 5.78
C ASP A 19 -1.08 19.47 4.91
N HIS A 20 -0.80 20.42 4.00
CA HIS A 20 0.47 20.55 3.27
C HIS A 20 1.56 21.07 4.22
N THR A 21 1.93 20.21 5.17
CA THR A 21 2.96 20.55 6.16
C THR A 21 4.35 20.55 5.53
N PRO A 22 5.27 21.40 6.00
CA PRO A 22 6.67 21.29 5.62
C PRO A 22 7.19 19.90 6.00
N TYR A 23 7.97 19.31 5.09
CA TYR A 23 8.53 17.97 5.23
C TYR A 23 10.06 18.02 5.14
N TYR A 24 10.70 16.95 5.60
CA TYR A 24 12.14 16.78 5.48
C TYR A 24 12.47 15.34 5.10
N LYS A 25 13.64 15.14 4.48
CA LYS A 25 14.13 13.81 4.13
C LYS A 25 14.91 13.26 5.32
N LYS A 26 14.61 12.04 5.73
CA LYS A 26 15.41 11.27 6.68
C LYS A 26 15.94 10.03 5.97
N VAL A 27 17.24 9.81 6.04
CA VAL A 27 17.86 8.58 5.55
C VAL A 27 17.91 7.60 6.71
N ILE A 28 17.12 6.54 6.64
CA ILE A 28 17.18 5.44 7.61
C ILE A 28 18.21 4.46 7.07
N ARG A 29 19.26 4.21 7.86
CA ARG A 29 20.31 3.23 7.55
C ARG A 29 20.18 2.07 8.52
N TRP A 30 20.30 0.85 8.03
CA TRP A 30 20.43 -0.33 8.87
C TRP A 30 21.73 -1.05 8.56
N ALA A 31 22.38 -1.52 9.63
CA ALA A 31 23.63 -2.24 9.51
C ALA A 31 23.43 -3.57 8.77
N ARG A 32 24.45 -3.99 8.04
CA ARG A 32 24.52 -5.36 7.53
C ARG A 32 24.63 -6.29 8.74
N SER A 33 23.76 -7.29 8.81
CA SER A 33 23.89 -8.40 9.74
C SER A 33 24.25 -9.68 8.97
N THR A 34 24.61 -10.74 9.68
CA THR A 34 24.91 -12.07 9.11
C THR A 34 23.77 -12.59 8.22
N ASN A 35 22.51 -12.21 8.51
CA ASN A 35 21.32 -12.68 7.79
C ASN A 35 20.61 -11.59 6.98
N SER A 36 21.16 -10.37 6.89
CA SER A 36 20.53 -9.31 6.12
C SER A 36 21.53 -8.34 5.51
N PRO A 37 21.43 -8.09 4.18
CA PRO A 37 22.22 -7.05 3.56
C PRO A 37 21.87 -5.70 4.19
N GLY A 38 22.93 -4.96 4.56
CA GLY A 38 22.79 -3.58 5.02
C GLY A 38 22.20 -2.72 3.92
N GLY A 39 21.50 -1.67 4.30
CA GLY A 39 20.79 -0.85 3.32
C GLY A 39 20.46 0.53 3.86
N SER A 40 20.01 1.38 2.95
CA SER A 40 19.50 2.69 3.30
C SER A 40 18.20 2.96 2.55
N LYS A 41 17.27 3.62 3.23
CA LYS A 41 16.01 4.07 2.65
C LYS A 41 15.82 5.54 2.99
N THR A 42 15.58 6.35 1.96
CA THR A 42 15.14 7.73 2.15
C THR A 42 13.64 7.75 2.38
N VAL A 43 13.22 8.27 3.52
CA VAL A 43 11.81 8.52 3.85
C VAL A 43 11.56 10.02 3.96
N TRP A 44 10.32 10.42 3.67
CA TRP A 44 9.87 11.79 3.83
C TRP A 44 9.01 11.86 5.09
N LEU A 45 9.38 12.73 6.02
CA LEU A 45 8.70 12.90 7.30
C LEU A 45 8.09 14.29 7.41
N CYS A 46 6.93 14.37 8.06
CA CYS A 46 6.30 15.62 8.44
C CYS A 46 7.15 16.31 9.52
N LYS A 47 7.47 17.60 9.38
CA LYS A 47 8.23 18.34 10.40
C LYS A 47 7.47 18.54 11.71
N VAL A 48 6.14 18.42 11.71
CA VAL A 48 5.29 18.67 12.89
C VAL A 48 5.09 17.40 13.72
N CYS A 49 4.69 16.29 13.08
CA CYS A 49 4.36 15.05 13.79
C CYS A 49 5.40 13.92 13.65
N ASP A 50 6.47 14.17 12.90
CA ASP A 50 7.54 13.21 12.61
C ASP A 50 7.06 11.87 12.01
N LYS A 51 5.89 11.88 11.36
CA LYS A 51 5.32 10.72 10.66
C LYS A 51 5.54 10.78 9.17
N ASP A 52 5.59 9.59 8.56
CA ASP A 52 5.71 9.41 7.12
C ASP A 52 4.62 10.17 6.36
N VAL A 53 5.07 10.97 5.39
CA VAL A 53 4.21 11.61 4.39
C VAL A 53 4.23 10.80 3.11
N ARG A 54 3.10 10.77 2.40
CA ARG A 54 2.98 10.05 1.12
C ARG A 54 2.51 11.00 0.03
N ILE A 55 2.82 10.66 -1.23
CA ILE A 55 2.47 11.46 -2.39
C ILE A 55 1.24 10.84 -3.07
N PRO A 56 0.06 11.50 -3.06
CA PRO A 56 -1.20 10.95 -3.55
C PRO A 56 -1.14 10.38 -4.98
N ASN A 57 -0.44 11.03 -5.92
CA ASN A 57 -0.33 10.51 -7.29
C ASN A 57 0.51 9.24 -7.38
N LYS A 58 1.56 9.11 -6.56
CA LYS A 58 2.36 7.87 -6.49
C LYS A 58 1.55 6.71 -5.90
N GLU A 59 0.75 7.02 -4.88
CA GLU A 59 -0.20 6.09 -4.27
C GLU A 59 -1.26 5.67 -5.33
N LYS A 60 -1.85 6.60 -6.08
CA LYS A 60 -2.83 6.27 -7.16
C LYS A 60 -2.27 5.27 -8.17
N ALA A 61 -1.02 5.42 -8.62
CA ALA A 61 -0.36 4.47 -9.51
C ALA A 61 -0.16 3.10 -8.85
N ALA A 62 0.29 3.07 -7.59
CA ALA A 62 0.44 1.84 -6.81
C ALA A 62 -0.89 1.10 -6.62
N SER A 63 -2.00 1.83 -6.43
CA SER A 63 -3.35 1.27 -6.32
C SER A 63 -3.75 0.44 -7.53
N TRP A 64 -3.39 0.91 -8.73
CA TRP A 64 -3.77 0.24 -9.97
C TRP A 64 -3.01 -1.07 -10.13
N LEU A 65 -1.69 -1.06 -9.86
CA LEU A 65 -0.87 -2.27 -9.85
C LEU A 65 -1.36 -3.28 -8.80
N LEU A 66 -1.71 -2.82 -7.60
CA LEU A 66 -2.28 -3.69 -6.56
C LEU A 66 -3.59 -4.35 -7.01
N ASN A 67 -4.49 -3.60 -7.64
CA ASN A 67 -5.74 -4.17 -8.17
C ASN A 67 -5.46 -5.27 -9.19
N ILE A 68 -4.51 -5.05 -10.11
CA ILE A 68 -4.10 -6.07 -11.09
C ILE A 68 -3.54 -7.30 -10.39
N MET A 69 -2.65 -7.12 -9.41
CA MET A 69 -2.06 -8.24 -8.68
C MET A 69 -3.13 -9.07 -7.95
N VAL A 70 -4.12 -8.42 -7.33
CA VAL A 70 -5.23 -9.12 -6.67
C VAL A 70 -6.07 -9.89 -7.69
N ILE A 71 -6.39 -9.30 -8.85
CA ILE A 71 -7.13 -10.00 -9.91
C ILE A 71 -6.36 -11.20 -10.43
N LEU A 72 -5.08 -11.04 -10.74
CA LEU A 72 -4.22 -12.13 -11.21
C LEU A 72 -4.13 -13.25 -10.18
N LEU A 73 -3.96 -12.90 -8.89
CA LEU A 73 -3.97 -13.89 -7.81
C LEU A 73 -5.28 -14.67 -7.80
N LEU A 74 -6.44 -14.00 -7.85
CA LEU A 74 -7.74 -14.67 -7.88
C LEU A 74 -7.90 -15.60 -9.10
N LEU A 75 -7.43 -15.18 -10.28
CA LEU A 75 -7.45 -16.01 -11.50
C LEU A 75 -6.55 -17.23 -11.37
N THR A 76 -5.32 -17.07 -10.86
CA THR A 76 -4.40 -18.19 -10.63
C THR A 76 -4.96 -19.17 -9.61
N LEU A 77 -5.63 -18.68 -8.57
CA LEU A 77 -6.31 -19.54 -7.61
C LEU A 77 -7.48 -20.29 -8.23
N ALA A 78 -8.37 -19.61 -8.94
CA ALA A 78 -9.50 -20.25 -9.62
C ALA A 78 -9.03 -21.32 -10.61
N GLY A 79 -8.00 -21.02 -11.41
CA GLY A 79 -7.39 -21.97 -12.35
C GLY A 79 -6.72 -23.15 -11.63
N GLY A 80 -5.99 -22.89 -10.54
CA GLY A 80 -5.38 -23.93 -9.72
C GLY A 80 -6.40 -24.89 -9.10
N TYR A 81 -7.51 -24.35 -8.57
CA TYR A 81 -8.62 -25.14 -8.07
C TYR A 81 -9.26 -26.01 -9.16
N TYR A 82 -9.48 -25.45 -10.35
CA TYR A 82 -10.02 -26.20 -11.49
C TYR A 82 -9.11 -27.36 -11.92
N LEU A 83 -7.80 -27.13 -12.00
CA LEU A 83 -6.83 -28.16 -12.36
C LEU A 83 -6.67 -29.24 -11.28
N ALA A 84 -6.64 -28.84 -10.01
CA ALA A 84 -6.56 -29.77 -8.89
C ALA A 84 -7.77 -30.71 -8.84
N ASP A 85 -8.97 -30.18 -9.11
CA ASP A 85 -10.20 -30.96 -9.15
C ASP A 85 -10.20 -32.01 -10.30
N ARG A 86 -9.57 -31.68 -11.43
CA ARG A 86 -9.53 -32.54 -12.62
C ARG A 86 -8.43 -33.60 -12.60
N TYR A 87 -7.27 -33.32 -12.01
CA TYR A 87 -6.05 -34.11 -12.25
C TYR A 87 -5.37 -34.67 -11.00
N LEU A 88 -5.76 -34.28 -9.78
CA LEU A 88 -5.04 -34.62 -8.54
C LEU A 88 -5.95 -35.30 -7.51
N GLN A 89 -6.66 -36.36 -7.90
CA GLN A 89 -7.67 -37.03 -7.05
C GLN A 89 -7.09 -37.71 -5.79
N GLU A 90 -5.92 -38.33 -5.85
CA GLU A 90 -5.36 -39.10 -4.71
C GLU A 90 -4.87 -38.23 -3.55
N ASP A 91 -4.33 -37.04 -3.82
CA ASP A 91 -3.80 -36.11 -2.80
C ASP A 91 -4.63 -34.82 -2.67
N ARG A 92 -5.84 -34.81 -3.22
CA ARG A 92 -6.70 -33.62 -3.37
C ARG A 92 -6.83 -32.82 -2.09
N GLU A 93 -7.21 -33.45 -0.98
CA GLU A 93 -7.50 -32.76 0.28
C GLU A 93 -6.24 -32.12 0.90
N GLN A 94 -5.08 -32.78 0.81
CA GLN A 94 -3.83 -32.22 1.34
C GLN A 94 -3.35 -31.03 0.50
N ILE A 95 -3.46 -31.13 -0.83
CA ILE A 95 -3.09 -30.04 -1.76
C ILE A 95 -4.04 -28.85 -1.60
N LEU A 96 -5.34 -29.10 -1.45
CA LEU A 96 -6.34 -28.06 -1.18
C LEU A 96 -6.11 -27.39 0.18
N PHE A 97 -5.72 -28.14 1.21
CA PHE A 97 -5.39 -27.56 2.51
C PHE A 97 -4.11 -26.71 2.47
N ALA A 98 -3.03 -27.23 1.87
CA ALA A 98 -1.77 -26.50 1.72
C ALA A 98 -1.96 -25.22 0.89
N SER A 99 -2.72 -25.28 -0.20
CA SER A 99 -3.02 -24.11 -1.03
C SER A 99 -3.82 -23.05 -0.26
N ARG A 100 -4.80 -23.43 0.58
CA ARG A 100 -5.52 -22.47 1.45
C ARG A 100 -4.58 -21.74 2.41
N ILE A 101 -3.61 -22.43 3.00
CA ILE A 101 -2.63 -21.80 3.90
C ILE A 101 -1.78 -20.79 3.12
N VAL A 102 -1.26 -21.18 1.96
CA VAL A 102 -0.46 -20.30 1.10
C VAL A 102 -1.28 -19.08 0.67
N ILE A 103 -2.55 -19.27 0.30
CA ILE A 103 -3.48 -18.18 -0.01
C ILE A 103 -3.61 -17.23 1.17
N CYS A 104 -3.86 -17.74 2.39
CA CYS A 104 -4.01 -16.89 3.57
C CYS A 104 -2.74 -16.07 3.87
N ILE A 105 -1.56 -16.68 3.74
CA ILE A 105 -0.27 -16.03 3.98
C ILE A 105 -0.01 -14.91 2.96
N ILE A 106 -0.44 -15.07 1.71
CA ILE A 106 -0.23 -14.06 0.65
C ILE A 106 -1.34 -13.00 0.67
N LEU A 107 -2.60 -13.43 0.80
CA LEU A 107 -3.77 -12.59 0.67
C LEU A 107 -3.92 -11.63 1.86
N ALA A 108 -3.65 -12.06 3.09
CA ALA A 108 -3.82 -11.20 4.26
C ALA A 108 -2.89 -9.97 4.25
N PRO A 109 -1.58 -10.08 3.98
CA PRO A 109 -0.70 -8.93 3.81
C PRO A 109 -1.10 -8.02 2.64
N LEU A 110 -1.51 -8.61 1.50
CA LEU A 110 -1.98 -7.85 0.34
C LEU A 110 -3.24 -7.04 0.66
N LEU A 111 -4.23 -7.66 1.29
CA LEU A 111 -5.46 -6.98 1.72
C LEU A 111 -5.18 -5.90 2.76
N TYR A 112 -4.28 -6.16 3.71
CA TYR A 112 -3.85 -5.15 4.67
C TYR A 112 -3.24 -3.93 3.98
N PHE A 113 -2.30 -4.16 3.05
CA PHE A 113 -1.65 -3.10 2.29
C PHE A 113 -2.66 -2.33 1.44
N TYR A 114 -3.55 -3.03 0.75
CA TYR A 114 -4.64 -2.47 -0.04
C TYR A 114 -5.59 -1.59 0.80
N CYS A 115 -6.05 -2.10 1.94
CA CYS A 115 -6.91 -1.34 2.85
C CYS A 115 -6.20 -0.10 3.41
N SER A 116 -4.93 -0.22 3.78
CA SER A 116 -4.11 0.91 4.24
C SER A 116 -4.01 2.00 3.18
N HIS A 117 -3.77 1.59 1.93
CA HIS A 117 -3.71 2.47 0.78
C HIS A 117 -5.05 3.18 0.50
N LEU A 118 -6.16 2.44 0.46
CA LEU A 118 -7.49 3.02 0.27
C LEU A 118 -7.85 4.01 1.38
N ARG A 119 -7.55 3.70 2.64
CA ARG A 119 -7.76 4.63 3.77
C ARG A 119 -6.97 5.91 3.61
N PHE A 120 -5.73 5.84 3.14
CA PHE A 120 -4.93 7.03 2.87
C PHE A 120 -5.56 7.89 1.76
N MET A 121 -5.86 7.28 0.61
CA MET A 121 -6.41 7.99 -0.55
C MET A 121 -7.79 8.59 -0.28
N THR A 122 -8.65 7.89 0.46
CA THR A 122 -9.97 8.41 0.85
C THR A 122 -9.86 9.61 1.77
N ARG A 123 -8.95 9.59 2.75
CA ARG A 123 -8.69 10.76 3.61
C ARG A 123 -8.16 11.94 2.80
N TRP A 124 -7.21 11.70 1.90
CA TRP A 124 -6.67 12.75 1.04
C TRP A 124 -7.75 13.37 0.14
N LYS A 125 -8.59 12.55 -0.50
CA LYS A 125 -9.69 13.03 -1.36
C LYS A 125 -10.67 13.91 -0.60
N ARG A 126 -11.14 13.47 0.58
CA ARG A 126 -12.06 14.25 1.43
C ARG A 126 -11.45 15.59 1.84
N TRP A 127 -10.17 15.59 2.21
CA TRP A 127 -9.45 16.83 2.53
C TRP A 127 -9.35 17.75 1.31
N ALA A 128 -9.00 17.20 0.15
CA ALA A 128 -8.85 17.95 -1.09
C ALA A 128 -10.18 18.52 -1.60
N GLU A 129 -11.29 17.80 -1.42
CA GLU A 129 -12.64 18.29 -1.75
C GLU A 129 -13.03 19.49 -0.89
N LYS A 130 -12.80 19.41 0.43
CA LYS A 130 -13.09 20.51 1.36
C LYS A 130 -12.34 21.81 1.01
N HIS A 131 -11.08 21.69 0.61
CA HIS A 131 -10.24 22.87 0.27
C HIS A 131 -10.36 23.28 -1.21
N LYS A 132 -11.20 22.59 -2.00
CA LYS A 132 -11.59 23.04 -3.35
C LYS A 132 -12.88 23.84 -3.33
N SER A 133 -13.76 23.62 -2.35
CA SER A 133 -15.03 24.35 -2.18
C SER A 133 -14.89 25.69 -1.45
N GLU A 134 -13.67 26.01 -0.98
CA GLU A 134 -13.32 27.28 -0.32
C GLU A 134 -12.65 28.29 -1.27
N ASP A 135 -12.45 27.90 -2.54
CA ASP A 135 -12.09 28.76 -3.68
C ASP A 135 -13.37 29.19 -4.44
#